data_AF-A0A158E012-F1
#
_entry.id   AF-A0A158E012-F1
#
_cell.length_a   1.000
_cell.length_b   1.000
_cell.length_c   1.000
_cell.angle_alpha   90.00
_cell.angle_beta   90.00
_cell.angle_gamma   90.00
#
_symmetry.space_group_name_H-M   'P 1'
#
loop_
_entity.id
_entity.type
_entity.pdbx_description
1 polymer ?
#
loop_
_entity_poly.entity_id
_entity_poly.type
_entity_poly.pdbx_seq_one_letter_code
_entity_poly.pdbx_strand_id
1 'polypeptide(L)' 'MDDVKLHVGGLGVVPVRLEVVATRQIVTPTGEHRTVLGCRFIDLKTNAERVLQRAITLLESRRKERFIGSRAAP' A
#
# COMPACT_ATOMS: atom_id res chain seq x y z
N MET A 1 15.74 4.52 -4.63
CA MET A 1 15.66 3.09 -4.24
C MET A 1 15.32 2.31 -5.50
N ASP A 2 16.31 1.61 -6.05
CA ASP A 2 16.26 1.18 -7.46
C ASP A 2 15.87 -0.29 -7.66
N ASP A 3 15.73 -1.07 -6.58
CA ASP A 3 15.27 -2.46 -6.64
C ASP A 3 14.37 -2.79 -5.43
N VAL A 4 13.16 -2.23 -5.43
CA VAL A 4 12.18 -2.48 -4.36
C VAL A 4 11.24 -3.59 -4.80
N LYS A 5 11.15 -4.66 -4.00
CA LYS A 5 10.17 -5.74 -4.18
C LYS A 5 8.95 -5.46 -3.32
N LEU A 6 7.88 -4.95 -3.94
CA LEU A 6 6.63 -4.67 -3.23
C LEU A 6 5.79 -5.94 -3.15
N HIS A 7 5.55 -6.43 -1.92
CA HIS A 7 4.67 -7.57 -1.67
C HIS A 7 3.22 -7.12 -1.58
N VAL A 8 2.38 -7.58 -2.51
CA VAL A 8 0.97 -7.16 -2.64
C VAL A 8 0.02 -8.30 -2.25
N GLY A 9 0.40 -9.04 -1.20
CA GLY A 9 -0.34 -10.19 -0.70
C GLY A 9 -0.59 -11.24 -1.80
N GLY A 10 -1.84 -11.72 -1.91
CA GLY A 10 -2.25 -12.73 -2.90
C GLY A 10 -2.13 -12.31 -4.37
N LEU A 11 -1.78 -11.05 -4.66
CA LEU A 11 -1.50 -10.57 -6.02
C LEU A 11 -0.02 -10.72 -6.42
N GLY A 12 0.82 -11.21 -5.49
CA GLY A 12 2.22 -11.51 -5.73
C GLY A 12 3.17 -10.36 -5.40
N VAL A 13 4.35 -10.42 -6.02
CA VAL A 13 5.46 -9.48 -5.79
C VAL A 13 5.68 -8.63 -7.02
N VAL A 14 5.76 -7.31 -6.85
CA VAL A 14 5.95 -6.36 -7.95
C VAL A 14 7.28 -5.63 -7.78
N PRO A 15 8.24 -5.79 -8.70
CA PRO A 15 9.45 -4.99 -8.70
C PRO A 15 9.15 -3.56 -9.13
N VAL A 16 9.56 -2.60 -8.32
CA VAL A 16 9.34 -1.16 -8.54
C VAL A 16 10.58 -0.36 -8.16
N ARG A 17 10.67 0.87 -8.69
CA ARG A 17 11.62 1.88 -8.22
C ARG A 17 10.88 2.96 -7.46
N LEU A 18 11.45 3.37 -6.34
CA LEU A 18 10.87 4.36 -5.45
C LEU A 18 11.86 5.48 -5.17
N GLU A 19 11.35 6.71 -5.18
CA GLU A 19 12.00 7.89 -4.62
C GLU A 19 11.33 8.23 -3.29
N VAL A 20 12.12 8.44 -2.23
CA VAL A 20 11.61 8.95 -0.96
C VAL A 20 11.37 10.45 -1.10
N VAL A 21 10.12 10.87 -0.98
CA VAL A 21 9.71 12.27 -1.13
C VAL A 21 9.34 12.92 0.20
N ALA A 22 9.12 12.12 1.24
CA ALA A 22 8.85 12.61 2.59
C ALA A 22 9.30 11.58 3.64
N THR A 23 9.68 12.04 4.82
CA THR A 23 9.99 11.20 5.99
C THR A 23 9.37 11.83 7.22
N ARG A 24 8.65 11.04 8.02
CA ARG A 24 8.02 11.49 9.27
C ARG A 24 8.24 10.48 10.38
N GLN A 25 8.44 10.96 11.59
CA GLN A 25 8.43 10.13 12.79
C GLN A 25 7.06 10.21 13.45
N ILE A 26 6.55 9.06 13.89
CA ILE A 26 5.25 8.91 14.54
C ILE A 26 5.49 8.13 15.82
N VAL A 27 4.99 8.63 16.95
CA VAL A 27 4.92 7.84 18.18
C VAL A 27 3.53 7.19 18.22
N THR A 28 3.49 5.87 18.31
CA THR A 28 2.22 5.15 18.43
C THR A 28 1.60 5.39 19.81
N PRO A 29 0.29 5.10 20.00
CA PRO A 29 -0.33 5.13 21.33
C PRO A 29 0.34 4.21 22.35
N THR A 30 1.06 3.18 21.89
CA THR A 30 1.83 2.26 22.74
C THR A 30 3.23 2.77 23.08
N GLY A 31 3.60 3.99 22.64
CA GLY A 31 4.92 4.60 22.85
C GLY A 31 5.99 4.15 21.85
N GLU A 32 5.64 3.38 20.81
CA GLU A 32 6.58 2.90 19.81
C GLU A 32 6.92 4.02 18.81
N HIS A 33 8.20 4.21 18.51
CA HIS A 33 8.63 5.15 17.48
C HIS A 33 8.63 4.49 16.11
N ARG A 34 7.82 5.01 15.18
CA ARG A 34 7.71 4.54 13.80
C ARG A 34 8.18 5.61 12.83
N THR A 35 9.03 5.21 11.89
CA THR A 35 9.39 6.04 10.73
C THR A 35 8.46 5.71 9.58
N VAL A 36 7.78 6.72 9.04
CA VAL A 36 6.96 6.56 7.83
C VAL A 36 7.61 7.31 6.68
N LEU A 37 7.80 6.60 5.58
CA LEU A 37 8.34 7.13 4.34
C LEU A 37 7.18 7.39 3.36
N GLY A 38 7.09 8.62 2.87
CA GLY A 38 6.32 8.94 1.68
C GLY A 38 7.19 8.66 0.45
N CYS A 39 6.69 7.84 -0.47
CA CYS A 39 7.44 7.43 -1.65
C CYS A 39 6.66 7.73 -2.93
N ARG A 40 7.40 8.01 -4.01
CA ARG A 40 6.88 8.14 -5.39
C ARG A 40 7.43 7.00 -6.24
N PHE A 41 6.59 6.41 -7.09
CA PHE A 41 7.05 5.46 -8.11
C PHE A 41 7.81 6.17 -9.22
N ILE A 42 8.97 5.64 -9.58
CA ILE A 42 9.81 6.13 -10.69
C ILE A 42 9.81 5.11 -11.82
N ASP A 43 9.56 5.56 -13.05
CA ASP A 43 9.57 4.74 -14.28
C ASP A 43 8.79 3.43 -14.12
N LEU A 44 7.56 3.54 -13.64
CA LEU A 44 6.71 2.39 -13.37
C LEU A 44 6.36 1.65 -14.66
N LYS A 45 6.78 0.39 -14.76
CA LYS A 45 6.47 -0.44 -15.93
C LYS A 45 4.97 -0.73 -16.01
N THR A 46 4.41 -0.78 -17.22
CA THR A 46 2.97 -1.00 -17.45
C THR A 46 2.42 -2.29 -16.79
N ASN A 47 3.22 -3.36 -16.74
CA ASN A 47 2.80 -4.59 -16.07
C ASN A 47 2.68 -4.40 -14.54
N ALA A 48 3.62 -3.68 -13.92
CA ALA A 48 3.60 -3.34 -12.51
C ALA A 48 2.39 -2.44 -12.19
N GLU A 49 2.15 -1.42 -13.00
CA GLU A 49 0.99 -0.53 -12.88
C GLU A 49 -0.33 -1.30 -12.90
N ARG A 50 -0.52 -2.24 -13.83
CA ARG A 50 -1.73 -3.08 -13.89
C ARG A 50 -1.92 -3.95 -12.65
N VAL A 51 -0.84 -4.43 -12.02
CA VAL A 51 -0.94 -5.21 -10.78
C VAL A 51 -1.31 -4.29 -9.61
N LEU A 52 -0.69 -3.12 -9.51
CA LEU A 52 -1.00 -2.12 -8.49
C LEU A 52 -2.45 -1.64 -8.58
N GLN A 53 -2.94 -1.37 -9.79
CA GLN A 53 -4.33 -0.95 -9.99
C GLN A 53 -5.30 -2.03 -9.51
N ARG A 54 -5.04 -3.30 -9.86
CA ARG A 54 -5.85 -4.44 -9.38
C ARG A 54 -5.82 -4.57 -7.85
N ALA A 55 -4.66 -4.32 -7.24
CA ALA A 55 -4.52 -4.31 -5.79
C ALA A 55 -5.36 -3.22 -5.11
N ILE A 56 -5.31 -2.00 -5.65
CA ILE A 56 -6.12 -0.89 -5.18
C ILE A 56 -7.60 -1.25 -5.29
N THR A 57 -8.04 -1.74 -6.45
CA THR A 57 -9.44 -2.16 -6.65
C THR A 57 -9.88 -3.22 -5.64
N LEU A 58 -9.06 -4.26 -5.41
CA LEU A 58 -9.38 -5.32 -4.45
C LEU A 58 -9.48 -4.79 -3.01
N LEU A 59 -8.56 -3.93 -2.60
CA LEU A 59 -8.54 -3.34 -1.26
C LEU A 59 -9.76 -2.43 -1.04
N GLU A 60 -10.14 -1.64 -2.04
CA GLU A 60 -11.32 -0.79 -1.99
C GLU A 60 -12.62 -1.60 -1.95
N SER A 61 -12.74 -2.68 -2.74
CA SER A 61 -13.89 -3.59 -2.67
C SER A 61 -14.03 -4.20 -1.27
N ARG A 62 -12.95 -4.74 -0.70
CA ARG A 62 -12.93 -5.28 0.67
C ARG A 62 -13.26 -4.22 1.73
N ARG A 63 -12.83 -2.97 1.54
CA ARG A 63 -13.18 -1.86 2.43
C ARG A 63 -14.68 -1.59 2.40
N LYS A 64 -15.31 -1.59 1.23
CA LYS A 64 -16.77 -1.41 1.08
C LYS A 64 -17.54 -2.56 1.71
N GLU A 65 -17.12 -3.81 1.48
CA GLU A 65 -17.74 -5.00 2.09
C GLU A 65 -17.69 -4.94 3.62
N ARG A 66 -16.56 -4.56 4.21
CA ARG A 66 -16.46 -4.35 5.67
C ARG A 66 -17.39 -3.26 6.17
N PHE A 67 -17.55 -2.17 5.42
CA PHE A 67 -18.47 -1.10 5.78
C PHE A 67 -19.94 -1.52 5.70
N ILE A 68 -20.29 -2.37 4.73
CA ILE A 68 -21.65 -2.92 4.59
C ILE A 68 -21.92 -3.98 5.68
N GLY A 69 -20.98 -4.88 5.95
CA GLY A 69 -21.09 -5.89 7.01
C GLY A 69 -21.19 -5.27 8.40
N SER A 70 -20.52 -4.14 8.65
CA SER A 70 -20.64 -3.36 9.90
C SER A 70 -22.03 -2.75 10.10
N ARG A 71 -22.83 -2.59 9.05
CA ARG A 71 -24.20 -2.04 9.09
C ARG A 71 -25.27 -3.13 9.25
N ALA A 72 -24.88 -4.40 9.10
CA ALA A 72 -25.76 -5.56 9.21
C ALA A 72 -25.57 -6.35 10.52
N ALA A 73 -24.73 -5.86 11.44
CA ALA A 73 -24.64 -6.39 12.80
C ALA A 73 -25.76 -5.77 13.67
N PRO A 74 -26.52 -6.59 14.43
CA PRO A 74 -27.66 -6.14 15.24
C PRO A 74 -27.25 -5.26 16.43
#